data_AF-A0A356X4D7-F1
#
_entry.id   AF-A0A356X4D7-F1
#
_cell.length_a   1.000
_cell.length_b   1.000
_cell.length_c   1.000
_cell.angle_alpha   90.00
_cell.angle_beta   90.00
_cell.angle_gamma   90.00
#
_symmetry.space_group_name_H-M   'P 1'
#
loop_
_entity.id
_entity.type
_entity.pdbx_description
1 polymer ?
#
loop_
_entity_poly.entity_id
_entity_poly.type
_entity_poly.pdbx_seq_one_letter_code
_entity_poly.pdbx_strand_id
1 'polypeptide(L)'
;MPSNREIEKLFDQWNPNGIRAGDRVQVSNSQKYQARVVGLDLDMKNKKVYANLRLAENKKGYPIRVDVADCYPFSGLYPSHHSGG
;
A
#
# COMPACT_ATOMS: atom_id res chain seq x y z
N MET A 1 -3.01 -20.95 -15.28
CA MET A 1 -2.93 -20.12 -14.05
C MET A 1 -1.49 -19.65 -13.92
N PRO A 2 -1.23 -18.36 -13.67
CA PRO A 2 0.13 -17.88 -13.44
C PRO A 2 0.73 -18.58 -12.22
N SER A 3 2.02 -18.92 -12.30
CA SER A 3 2.78 -19.42 -11.16
C SER A 3 2.97 -18.33 -10.11
N ASN A 4 3.18 -18.68 -8.83
CA ASN A 4 3.41 -17.70 -7.77
C ASN A 4 4.54 -16.70 -8.11
N ARG A 5 5.58 -17.17 -8.80
CA ARG A 5 6.72 -16.35 -9.22
C ARG A 5 6.35 -15.32 -10.30
N GLU A 6 5.38 -15.64 -11.17
CA GLU A 6 4.85 -14.68 -12.14
C GLU A 6 3.95 -13.65 -11.47
N ILE A 7 3.16 -14.06 -10.47
CA ILE A 7 2.32 -13.17 -9.67
C ILE A 7 3.18 -12.12 -8.95
N GLU A 8 4.29 -12.54 -8.32
CA GLU A 8 5.23 -11.63 -7.67
C GLU A 8 5.85 -10.64 -8.65
N LYS A 9 6.30 -11.11 -9.82
CA LYS A 9 6.84 -10.21 -10.86
C LYS A 9 5.82 -9.18 -11.34
N LEU A 10 4.58 -9.58 -11.57
CA LEU A 10 3.51 -8.66 -11.97
C LEU A 10 3.20 -7.67 -10.86
N PHE A 11 3.20 -8.13 -9.62
CA PHE A 11 3.00 -7.29 -8.45
C PHE A 11 4.08 -6.20 -8.37
N ASP A 12 5.37 -6.58 -8.45
CA ASP A 12 6.48 -5.62 -8.45
C ASP A 12 6.41 -4.66 -9.65
N GLN A 13 6.04 -5.17 -10.83
CA GLN A 13 5.92 -4.35 -12.04
C GLN A 13 4.80 -3.30 -11.95
N TRP A 14 3.68 -3.64 -11.30
CA TRP A 14 2.50 -2.77 -11.19
C TRP A 14 2.41 -2.01 -9.86
N ASN A 15 3.44 -2.13 -9.01
CA ASN A 15 3.56 -1.44 -7.73
C ASN A 15 4.77 -0.49 -7.74
N PRO A 16 4.70 0.63 -8.48
CA PRO A 16 5.86 1.52 -8.67
C PRO A 16 6.36 2.15 -7.38
N ASN A 17 5.49 2.30 -6.39
CA ASN A 17 5.82 2.89 -5.09
C ASN A 17 6.25 1.86 -4.04
N GLY A 18 6.32 0.57 -4.41
CA GLY A 18 6.78 -0.51 -3.53
C GLY A 18 5.91 -0.71 -2.29
N ILE A 19 4.62 -0.38 -2.35
CA ILE A 19 3.69 -0.42 -1.21
C ILE A 19 3.46 -1.85 -0.74
N ARG A 20 3.55 -2.09 0.57
CA ARG A 20 3.31 -3.41 1.17
C ARG A 20 2.17 -3.38 2.19
N ALA A 21 1.59 -4.56 2.43
CA ALA A 21 0.61 -4.72 3.49
C ALA A 21 1.28 -4.45 4.85
N GLY A 22 0.63 -3.64 5.67
CA GLY A 22 1.15 -3.19 6.97
C GLY A 22 1.75 -1.79 6.93
N ASP A 23 2.15 -1.28 5.76
CA ASP A 23 2.79 0.03 5.60
C ASP A 23 1.84 1.17 5.95
N ARG A 24 2.43 2.26 6.43
CA ARG A 24 1.75 3.56 6.50
C ARG A 24 2.02 4.28 5.19
N VAL A 25 0.94 4.71 4.55
CA VAL A 25 1.01 5.41 3.27
C VAL A 25 0.29 6.74 3.37
N GLN A 26 0.79 7.69 2.61
CA GLN A 26 0.06 8.89 2.28
C GLN A 26 -0.60 8.67 0.93
N VAL A 27 -1.93 8.77 0.90
CA VAL A 27 -2.67 8.75 -0.35
C VAL A 27 -2.72 10.18 -0.87
N SER A 28 -2.36 10.35 -2.13
CA SER A 28 -2.44 11.64 -2.83
C SER A 28 -3.27 11.48 -4.09
N ASN A 29 -4.59 11.30 -3.89
CA ASN A 29 -5.58 11.35 -4.96
C ASN A 29 -6.29 12.73 -4.93
N SER A 30 -7.59 12.79 -5.21
CA SER A 30 -8.43 13.98 -5.03
C SER A 30 -8.34 14.62 -3.63
N GLN A 31 -7.95 13.85 -2.61
CA GLN A 31 -7.69 14.31 -1.25
C GLN A 31 -6.36 13.73 -0.73
N LYS A 32 -5.69 14.48 0.14
CA LYS A 32 -4.47 14.02 0.82
C LYS A 32 -4.81 13.51 2.21
N TYR A 33 -4.56 12.23 2.46
CA TYR A 33 -4.80 11.62 3.77
C TYR A 33 -3.80 10.50 4.06
N GLN A 34 -3.65 10.17 5.34
CA GLN A 34 -2.79 9.07 5.79
C GLN A 34 -3.63 7.85 6.14
N ALA A 35 -3.14 6.68 5.74
CA ALA A 35 -3.80 5.43 6.02
C ALA A 35 -2.79 4.31 6.25
N ARG A 36 -3.27 3.19 6.80
CA ARG A 36 -2.50 1.94 6.88
C ARG A 36 -3.00 0.96 5.83
N VAL A 37 -2.08 0.35 5.09
CA VAL A 37 -2.40 -0.72 4.16
C VAL A 37 -2.73 -1.97 4.95
N VAL A 38 -3.93 -2.52 4.78
CA VAL A 38 -4.36 -3.78 5.43
C VAL A 38 -4.29 -4.97 4.50
N GLY A 39 -4.26 -4.74 3.19
CA GLY A 39 -4.14 -5.78 2.18
C GLY A 39 -3.89 -5.18 0.81
N LEU A 40 -3.47 -6.04 -0.12
CA LEU A 40 -3.20 -5.68 -1.50
C LEU A 40 -3.92 -6.68 -2.39
N ASP A 41 -4.45 -6.18 -3.50
CA ASP A 41 -5.25 -6.95 -4.44
C ASP A 41 -4.71 -6.73 -5.86
N LEU A 42 -4.29 -7.81 -6.51
CA LEU A 42 -3.77 -7.77 -7.87
C LEU A 42 -4.91 -7.94 -8.87
N ASP A 43 -5.21 -6.90 -9.63
CA ASP A 43 -6.19 -6.97 -10.71
C ASP A 43 -5.49 -7.27 -12.03
N MET A 44 -5.48 -8.55 -12.40
CA MET A 44 -4.90 -9.01 -13.66
C MET A 44 -5.67 -8.54 -14.90
N LYS A 45 -6.96 -8.19 -14.78
CA LYS A 45 -7.77 -7.73 -15.93
C LYS A 45 -7.40 -6.30 -16.29
N ASN A 46 -7.27 -5.45 -15.28
CA ASN A 46 -6.94 -4.03 -15.44
C ASN A 46 -5.43 -3.74 -15.39
N LYS A 47 -4.60 -4.76 -15.11
CA LYS A 47 -3.14 -4.66 -14.96
C LYS A 47 -2.73 -3.65 -13.88
N LYS A 48 -3.40 -3.71 -12.73
CA LYS A 48 -3.24 -2.77 -11.62
C LYS A 48 -3.15 -3.50 -10.29
N VAL A 49 -2.49 -2.87 -9.32
CA VAL A 49 -2.52 -3.30 -7.91
C VAL A 49 -3.33 -2.29 -7.12
N TYR A 50 -4.25 -2.79 -6.31
CA TYR A 50 -5.05 -1.97 -5.41
C TYR A 50 -4.63 -2.22 -3.96
N ALA A 51 -4.42 -1.14 -3.21
CA ALA A 51 -4.26 -1.20 -1.77
C ALA A 51 -5.63 -1.05 -1.09
N ASN A 52 -5.89 -1.96 -0.15
CA ASN A 52 -6.98 -1.83 0.80
C ASN A 52 -6.45 -1.07 2.01
N LEU A 53 -7.05 0.09 2.28
CA LEU A 53 -6.58 1.04 3.27
C LEU A 53 -7.52 1.12 4.45
N ARG A 54 -6.96 1.28 5.64
CA ARG A 54 -7.69 1.58 6.86
C ARG A 54 -7.21 2.91 7.42
N LEU A 55 -8.13 3.85 7.54
CA LEU A 55 -7.88 5.16 8.15
C LEU A 55 -7.68 4.98 9.66
N ALA A 56 -6.76 5.75 10.25
CA ALA A 56 -6.45 5.68 11.67
C ALA A 56 -7.66 5.99 12.57
N GLU A 57 -8.50 6.95 12.15
CA GLU A 57 -9.64 7.44 12.93
C GLU A 57 -10.92 6.60 12.71
N ASN A 58 -10.93 5.75 11.69
CA ASN A 58 -12.16 5.08 11.27
C ASN A 58 -12.22 3.64 11.83
N LYS A 59 -12.74 3.51 13.07
CA LYS A 59 -12.88 2.21 13.75
C LYS A 59 -13.99 1.31 13.18
N LYS A 60 -14.90 1.84 12.35
CA LYS A 60 -16.10 1.11 11.86
C LYS A 60 -16.32 1.18 10.32
N GLY A 61 -15.38 1.70 9.55
CA GLY A 61 -15.50 1.83 8.10
C GLY A 61 -14.88 0.67 7.34
N TYR A 62 -15.55 0.21 6.28
CA TYR A 62 -15.00 -0.70 5.27
C TYR A 62 -13.65 -0.18 4.75
N PRO A 63 -12.68 -1.06 4.45
CA PRO A 63 -11.41 -0.63 3.89
C PRO A 63 -11.62 0.10 2.57
N ILE A 64 -10.92 1.21 2.39
CA ILE A 64 -10.97 1.99 1.16
C ILE A 64 -10.01 1.35 0.17
N ARG A 65 -10.52 0.95 -1.00
CA ARG A 65 -9.70 0.41 -2.09
C ARG A 65 -9.18 1.55 -2.95
N VAL A 66 -7.86 1.66 -3.11
CA VAL A 66 -7.19 2.72 -3.87
C VAL A 66 -6.09 2.12 -4.74
N ASP A 67 -5.78 2.74 -5.87
CA ASP A 67 -4.63 2.35 -6.70
C ASP A 67 -3.32 2.57 -5.93
N VAL A 68 -2.38 1.62 -5.98
CA VAL A 68 -1.07 1.77 -5.34
C VAL A 68 -0.24 2.89 -5.95
N ALA A 69 -0.52 3.28 -7.20
CA ALA A 69 0.13 4.42 -7.84
C ALA A 69 -0.18 5.75 -7.12
N ASP A 70 -1.36 5.85 -6.48
CA ASP A 70 -1.77 7.02 -5.70
C ASP A 70 -1.31 6.95 -4.24
N CYS A 71 -0.71 5.83 -3.83
CA CYS A 71 -0.21 5.58 -2.49
C CYS A 71 1.30 5.79 -2.43
N TYR A 72 1.75 6.65 -1.53
CA TYR A 72 3.16 6.96 -1.34
C TYR A 72 3.61 6.45 0.04
N PRO A 73 4.79 5.82 0.15
CA PRO A 73 5.30 5.38 1.45
C PRO A 73 5.46 6.59 2.37
N PHE A 74 4.78 6.57 3.51
CA PHE A 74 4.89 7.64 4.50
C PHE A 74 6.01 7.29 5.48
N SER A 75 7.22 7.78 5.19
CA SER A 75 8.33 7.77 6.13
C SER A 75 8.15 8.91 7.15
N GLY A 76 7.08 8.87 7.93
CA GLY A 76 7.05 9.63 9.17
C GLY A 76 8.16 9.05 10.05
N LEU A 77 9.34 9.71 10.02
CA LEU A 77 10.51 9.37 10.82
C LEU A 77 10.07 9.07 12.25
N TYR A 78 10.09 7.80 12.63
CA TYR A 78 10.57 7.49 13.96
C TYR A 78 12.10 7.58 13.86
N PRO A 79 12.79 8.37 14.70
CA PRO A 79 14.21 8.16 14.87
C PRO A 79 14.37 6.72 15.33
N SER A 80 14.93 5.90 14.44
CA SER A 80 15.47 4.59 14.76
C SER A 80 16.32 4.74 16.03
N HIS A 81 15.80 4.28 17.16
CA HIS A 81 16.55 4.08 18.38
C HIS A 81 17.44 2.83 18.17
N HIS A 82 18.37 2.92 17.22
CA HIS A 82 19.52 2.03 17.15
C HIS A 82 20.60 2.61 18.07
N SER A 83 20.39 2.49 19.38
CA SER A 83 21.48 2.63 20.34
C SER A 83 22.27 1.33 20.32
N GLY A 84 23.20 1.23 19.38
CA GLY A 84 24.25 0.23 19.35
C GLY A 84 25.59 0.93 19.53
N GLY A 85 26.19 0.75 20.71
CA GLY A 85 27.51 1.23 21.11
C GLY A 85 27.83 0.68 22.49
#